data_AF-A0A959QAH1-F1
#
_entry.id   AF-A0A959QAH1-F1
#
_cell.length_a   1.000
_cell.length_b   1.000
_cell.length_c   1.000
_cell.angle_alpha   90.00
_cell.angle_beta   90.00
_cell.angle_gamma   90.00
#
_symmetry.space_group_name_H-M   'P 1'
#
loop_
_entity.id
_entity.type
_entity.pdbx_description
1 polymer ?
#
loop_
_entity_poly.entity_id
_entity_poly.type
_entity_poly.pdbx_seq_one_letter_code
_entity_poly.pdbx_strand_id
1 'polypeptide(L)'
;VEGADETKWVLLLSINPGSPNGGSGTQYFVGDFDGKNFRLEDSFARDVQDEKGVWLDYGRDNYAGVTWSDIPPEDGRRLFIGWMSNWDYAQVVPTATWRSAMTLPRTLTLRQTENGYRIFSQPVHELQGLRVAERELNAQDVLDTLSITAALGSSAVLMELILEFELTEEGSADFGLELSNALGERYRIGYQAATGQYYSDRTQAGAVSFSEKFAGRVHTAPRIAVGSAVKLHLFLDVASAELFADDGATVLTDIFFPSENFDQVKVYADHGGVKLLGGKAFPLEPIWER
;
A
#
# COMPACT_ATOMS: atom_id res chain seq x y z
N VAL A 1 -0.18 22.74 2.62
CA VAL A 1 -1.34 21.82 2.72
C VAL A 1 -2.02 21.86 1.37
N GLU A 2 -2.41 20.73 0.79
CA GLU A 2 -3.02 20.74 -0.53
C GLU A 2 -4.33 21.51 -0.54
N GLY A 3 -4.51 22.41 -1.51
CA GLY A 3 -5.70 23.25 -1.63
C GLY A 3 -5.79 24.42 -0.64
N ALA A 4 -4.78 24.64 0.21
CA ALA A 4 -4.77 25.72 1.20
C ALA A 4 -3.45 26.51 1.18
N ASP A 5 -3.53 27.83 1.42
CA ASP A 5 -2.37 28.72 1.55
C ASP A 5 -1.78 28.65 2.96
N GLU A 6 -1.40 27.44 3.38
CA GLU A 6 -0.77 27.19 4.67
C GLU A 6 0.28 26.09 4.57
N THR A 7 1.24 26.12 5.49
CA THR A 7 2.30 25.11 5.62
C THR A 7 2.32 24.57 7.04
N LYS A 8 2.50 23.26 7.17
CA LYS A 8 2.69 22.57 8.45
C LYS A 8 3.97 21.75 8.39
N TRP A 9 4.60 21.58 9.55
CA TRP A 9 5.73 20.69 9.72
C TRP A 9 5.24 19.27 9.98
N VAL A 10 5.98 18.31 9.42
CA VAL A 10 5.75 16.89 9.63
C VAL A 10 7.02 16.27 10.19
N LEU A 11 6.92 15.65 11.36
CA LEU A 11 7.98 14.84 11.95
C LEU A 11 7.72 13.37 11.61
N LEU A 12 8.57 12.76 10.79
CA LEU A 12 8.57 11.32 10.58
C LEU A 12 9.38 10.64 11.70
N LEU A 13 8.83 9.59 12.30
CA LEU A 13 9.47 8.82 13.35
C LEU A 13 9.36 7.33 13.06
N SER A 14 10.50 6.71 12.79
CA SER A 14 10.62 5.25 12.69
C SER A 14 10.74 4.63 14.09
N ILE A 15 9.92 3.63 14.40
CA ILE A 15 10.00 2.89 15.67
C ILE A 15 10.15 1.38 15.45
N ASN A 16 10.85 0.73 16.39
CA ASN A 16 11.01 -0.72 16.39
C ASN A 16 11.16 -1.28 17.83
N PRO A 17 10.32 -2.22 18.28
CA PRO A 17 9.05 -2.63 17.69
C PRO A 17 7.94 -1.61 17.99
N GLY A 18 6.72 -1.88 17.50
CA GLY A 18 5.50 -1.14 17.89
C GLY A 18 4.61 -0.71 16.73
N SER A 19 4.91 -1.14 15.50
CA SER A 19 4.05 -0.87 14.35
C SER A 19 2.70 -1.63 14.44
N PRO A 20 1.66 -1.19 13.71
CA PRO A 20 0.28 -1.65 13.92
C PRO A 20 0.13 -3.15 13.61
N ASN A 21 0.82 -3.62 12.56
CA ASN A 21 0.83 -5.03 12.19
C ASN A 21 2.01 -5.83 12.78
N GLY A 22 2.96 -5.14 13.43
CA GLY A 22 4.02 -5.73 14.23
C GLY A 22 5.43 -5.33 13.80
N GLY A 23 6.38 -5.45 14.72
CA GLY A 23 7.79 -5.14 14.47
C GLY A 23 8.00 -3.66 14.16
N SER A 24 8.83 -3.37 13.17
CA SER A 24 9.22 -2.01 12.82
C SER A 24 8.21 -1.30 11.90
N GLY A 25 8.10 0.02 12.00
CA GLY A 25 7.25 0.84 11.12
C GLY A 25 7.54 2.35 11.24
N THR A 26 6.91 3.15 10.37
CA THR A 26 7.09 4.62 10.34
C THR A 26 5.78 5.32 10.70
N GLN A 27 5.77 6.03 11.81
CA GLN A 27 4.68 6.95 12.19
C GLN A 27 5.05 8.39 11.86
N TYR A 28 4.07 9.29 11.91
CA TYR A 28 4.32 10.71 11.69
C TYR A 28 3.52 11.58 12.67
N PHE A 29 3.96 12.83 12.81
CA PHE A 29 3.32 13.84 13.64
C PHE A 29 3.21 15.14 12.85
N VAL A 30 2.03 15.76 12.85
CA VAL A 30 1.80 17.06 12.21
C VAL A 30 1.81 18.16 13.25
N GLY A 31 2.46 19.28 12.95
CA GLY A 31 2.58 20.39 13.88
C GLY A 31 3.31 21.59 13.29
N ASP A 32 3.87 22.40 14.17
CA ASP A 32 4.64 23.60 13.84
C ASP A 32 6.04 23.50 14.45
N PHE A 33 7.06 23.98 13.71
CA PHE A 33 8.45 24.01 14.17
C PHE A 33 9.01 25.43 14.11
N ASP A 34 9.47 25.93 15.26
CA ASP A 34 9.99 27.29 15.41
C ASP A 34 11.52 27.40 15.21
N GLY A 35 12.15 26.33 14.71
CA GLY A 35 13.60 26.20 14.63
C GLY A 35 14.25 25.59 15.88
N LYS A 36 13.49 25.38 16.97
CA LYS A 36 13.97 24.77 18.22
C LYS A 36 13.03 23.71 18.78
N ASN A 37 11.73 23.98 18.77
CA ASN A 37 10.70 23.12 19.35
C ASN A 37 9.67 22.74 18.30
N PHE A 38 9.34 21.45 18.25
CA PHE A 38 8.19 20.96 17.52
C PHE A 38 6.96 20.99 18.44
N ARG A 39 5.91 21.67 18.01
CA ARG A 39 4.62 21.74 18.72
C ARG A 39 3.60 20.96 17.93
N LEU A 40 3.01 19.95 18.55
CA LEU A 40 2.00 19.10 17.91
C LEU A 40 0.75 19.92 17.59
N GLU A 41 0.15 19.67 16.44
CA GLU A 41 -1.14 20.25 16.08
C GLU A 41 -2.26 19.69 16.98
N ASP A 42 -3.11 20.57 17.53
CA ASP A 42 -4.18 20.16 18.46
C ASP A 42 -5.13 19.13 17.85
N SER A 43 -5.46 19.27 16.55
CA SER A 43 -6.32 18.30 15.86
C SER A 43 -5.69 16.91 15.82
N PHE A 44 -4.36 16.84 15.69
CA PHE A 44 -3.58 15.61 15.58
C PHE A 44 -3.28 14.99 16.95
N ALA A 45 -3.23 15.81 18.00
CA ALA A 45 -2.94 15.36 19.37
C ALA A 45 -3.96 14.33 19.88
N ARG A 46 -5.22 14.43 19.44
CA ARG A 46 -6.29 13.47 19.79
C ARG A 46 -6.01 12.09 19.19
N ASP A 47 -5.65 12.04 17.90
CA ASP A 47 -5.34 10.79 17.22
C ASP A 47 -4.17 10.06 17.87
N VAL A 48 -3.13 10.80 18.27
CA VAL A 48 -1.98 10.21 18.97
C VAL A 48 -2.38 9.60 20.31
N GLN A 49 -3.34 10.20 21.02
CA GLN A 49 -3.84 9.67 22.29
C GLN A 49 -4.72 8.42 22.09
N ASP A 50 -5.62 8.46 21.11
CA ASP A 50 -6.64 7.43 20.89
C ASP A 50 -6.10 6.23 20.11
N GLU A 51 -5.37 6.48 19.02
CA GLU A 51 -4.88 5.45 18.08
C GLU A 51 -3.47 4.94 18.43
N LYS A 52 -2.82 5.53 19.44
CA LYS A 52 -1.44 5.22 19.85
C LYS A 52 -0.41 5.35 18.71
N GLY A 53 -0.71 6.17 17.71
CA GLY A 53 0.17 6.50 16.58
C GLY A 53 -0.60 6.59 15.26
N VAL A 54 -0.21 7.54 14.41
CA VAL A 54 -0.72 7.69 13.04
C VAL A 54 0.38 7.28 12.08
N TRP A 55 0.07 6.37 11.15
CA TRP A 55 1.07 5.63 10.40
C TRP A 55 1.17 6.09 8.95
N LEU A 56 2.40 6.17 8.44
CA LEU A 56 2.65 6.48 7.04
C LEU A 56 2.34 5.26 6.14
N ASP A 57 2.48 4.07 6.71
CA ASP A 57 2.24 2.78 6.07
C ASP A 57 1.82 1.80 7.16
N TYR A 58 0.73 1.09 6.91
CA TYR A 58 0.19 0.09 7.84
C TYR A 58 0.74 -1.30 7.53
N GLY A 59 1.38 -1.52 6.38
CA GLY A 59 2.02 -2.78 6.04
C GLY A 59 3.21 -3.07 6.94
N ARG A 60 3.75 -4.29 6.85
CA ARG A 60 4.89 -4.66 7.70
C ARG A 60 6.23 -4.26 7.12
N ASP A 61 6.31 -3.90 5.84
CA ASP A 61 7.56 -3.72 5.14
C ASP A 61 7.76 -2.27 4.66
N ASN A 62 7.65 -1.30 5.57
CA ASN A 62 8.07 0.09 5.32
C ASN A 62 8.65 0.72 6.60
N TYR A 63 9.97 0.83 6.66
CA TYR A 63 10.71 1.33 7.83
C TYR A 63 11.87 2.26 7.44
N ALA A 64 12.43 2.99 8.41
CA ALA A 64 13.58 3.88 8.22
C ALA A 64 13.38 4.88 7.08
N GLY A 65 12.14 5.33 6.93
CA GLY A 65 11.73 6.19 5.84
C GLY A 65 12.35 7.57 5.93
N VAL A 66 12.87 8.07 4.82
CA VAL A 66 13.48 9.39 4.70
C VAL A 66 12.88 10.15 3.52
N THR A 67 13.06 11.48 3.53
CA THR A 67 12.65 12.32 2.41
C THR A 67 13.86 13.00 1.78
N TRP A 68 13.80 13.28 0.48
CA TRP A 68 14.88 13.99 -0.20
C TRP A 68 14.96 15.45 0.28
N SER A 69 16.19 15.90 0.54
CA SER A 69 16.51 17.31 0.75
C SER A 69 16.79 18.00 -0.58
N ASP A 70 16.75 19.34 -0.57
CA ASP A 70 17.19 20.18 -1.69
C ASP A 70 16.49 19.88 -3.03
N ILE A 71 15.22 19.44 -2.97
CA ILE A 71 14.37 19.34 -4.16
C ILE A 71 14.22 20.76 -4.75
N PRO A 72 14.50 20.94 -6.06
CA PRO A 72 14.40 22.25 -6.69
C PRO A 72 12.98 22.84 -6.58
N PRO A 73 12.84 24.18 -6.44
CA PRO A 73 11.52 24.82 -6.32
C PRO A 73 10.56 24.52 -7.48
N GLU A 74 11.08 24.27 -8.69
CA GLU A 74 10.30 23.91 -9.87
C GLU A 74 9.66 22.52 -9.81
N ASP A 75 10.22 21.60 -9.02
CA ASP A 75 9.61 20.30 -8.71
C ASP A 75 8.70 20.45 -7.48
N GLY A 76 9.26 20.98 -6.39
CA GLY A 76 8.53 21.32 -5.17
C GLY A 76 7.93 20.13 -4.39
N ARG A 77 8.05 18.89 -4.89
CA ARG A 77 7.47 17.71 -4.22
C ARG A 77 8.24 17.34 -2.94
N ARG A 78 7.51 16.77 -1.98
CA ARG A 78 8.11 16.04 -0.85
C ARG A 78 8.21 14.57 -1.23
N LEU A 79 9.38 14.16 -1.71
CA LEU A 79 9.65 12.77 -2.09
C LEU A 79 10.08 11.95 -0.88
N PHE A 80 9.59 10.72 -0.76
CA PHE A 80 9.84 9.78 0.34
C PHE A 80 10.27 8.41 -0.18
N ILE A 81 11.14 7.73 0.55
CA ILE A 81 11.50 6.34 0.31
C ILE A 81 11.72 5.62 1.64
N GLY A 82 11.21 4.38 1.73
CA GLY A 82 11.37 3.51 2.88
C GLY A 82 12.22 2.28 2.58
N TRP A 83 12.82 1.70 3.61
CA TRP A 83 13.38 0.36 3.58
C TRP A 83 12.24 -0.66 3.60
N MET A 84 12.12 -1.45 2.53
CA MET A 84 11.07 -2.44 2.35
C MET A 84 11.44 -3.75 3.04
N SER A 85 11.32 -3.76 4.36
CA SER A 85 11.66 -4.87 5.24
C SER A 85 11.14 -4.62 6.66
N ASN A 86 11.25 -5.62 7.53
CA ASN A 86 10.91 -5.49 8.95
C ASN A 86 11.96 -6.14 9.85
N TRP A 87 12.35 -5.46 10.93
CA TRP A 87 13.33 -5.99 11.88
C TRP A 87 12.95 -7.33 12.54
N ASP A 88 11.67 -7.69 12.60
CA ASP A 88 11.24 -8.99 13.13
C ASP A 88 11.75 -10.20 12.33
N TYR A 89 12.08 -10.02 11.05
CA TYR A 89 12.49 -11.12 10.17
C TYR A 89 13.55 -10.75 9.13
N ALA A 90 14.00 -9.48 9.08
CA ALA A 90 14.91 -8.97 8.07
C ALA A 90 16.16 -9.84 7.87
N GLN A 91 16.70 -10.43 8.95
CA GLN A 91 17.94 -11.22 8.90
C GLN A 91 17.76 -12.65 8.37
N VAL A 92 16.52 -13.12 8.27
CA VAL A 92 16.20 -14.53 7.98
C VAL A 92 15.30 -14.70 6.75
N VAL A 93 15.01 -13.62 6.02
CA VAL A 93 14.30 -13.71 4.74
C VAL A 93 15.09 -14.59 3.74
N PRO A 94 14.40 -15.37 2.89
CA PRO A 94 15.01 -16.40 2.04
C PRO A 94 15.65 -15.83 0.76
N THR A 95 16.31 -14.69 0.85
CA THR A 95 17.08 -14.11 -0.25
C THR A 95 18.55 -14.55 -0.15
N ALA A 96 19.19 -14.82 -1.30
CA ALA A 96 20.53 -15.41 -1.35
C ALA A 96 21.65 -14.39 -1.58
N THR A 97 21.59 -13.66 -2.70
CA THR A 97 22.69 -12.79 -3.18
C THR A 97 22.61 -11.36 -2.67
N TRP A 98 21.40 -10.88 -2.41
CA TRP A 98 21.11 -9.59 -1.80
C TRP A 98 20.04 -9.79 -0.73
N ARG A 99 19.79 -8.77 0.09
CA ARG A 99 18.76 -8.80 1.12
C ARG A 99 18.18 -7.42 1.31
N SER A 100 16.85 -7.38 1.27
CA SER A 100 16.01 -6.17 1.30
C SER A 100 16.06 -5.33 0.03
N ALA A 101 14.99 -4.58 -0.18
CA ALA A 101 14.85 -3.57 -1.21
C ALA A 101 14.37 -2.26 -0.57
N MET A 102 14.19 -1.23 -1.39
CA MET A 102 13.45 -0.04 -0.98
C MET A 102 12.01 -0.14 -1.47
N THR A 103 11.10 0.58 -0.82
CA THR A 103 9.75 0.81 -1.36
C THR A 103 9.84 1.59 -2.67
N LEU A 104 8.73 1.66 -3.41
CA LEU A 104 8.59 2.67 -4.44
C LEU A 104 8.81 4.08 -3.84
N PRO A 105 9.50 4.98 -4.56
CA PRO A 105 9.52 6.40 -4.18
C PRO A 105 8.09 6.96 -4.21
N ARG A 106 7.76 7.77 -3.20
CA ARG A 106 6.42 8.32 -2.99
C ARG A 106 6.46 9.83 -2.96
N THR A 107 5.45 10.48 -3.54
CA THR A 107 5.15 11.88 -3.25
C THR A 107 4.24 11.93 -2.02
N LEU A 108 4.65 12.67 -1.00
CA LEU A 108 3.83 12.94 0.18
C LEU A 108 3.16 14.30 0.04
N THR A 109 1.85 14.32 0.24
CA THR A 109 1.06 15.56 0.38
C THR A 109 0.39 15.58 1.74
N LEU A 110 0.08 16.77 2.25
CA LEU A 110 -0.66 16.93 3.50
C LEU A 110 -2.02 17.52 3.16
N ARG A 111 -3.11 16.83 3.55
CA ARG A 111 -4.49 17.26 3.34
C ARG A 111 -5.18 17.47 4.68
N GLN A 112 -6.10 18.43 4.73
CA GLN A 112 -7.03 18.56 5.85
C GLN A 112 -8.20 17.59 5.62
N THR A 113 -8.51 16.74 6.60
CA THR A 113 -9.65 15.82 6.59
C THR A 113 -10.55 16.07 7.79
N GLU A 114 -11.68 15.36 7.89
CA GLU A 114 -12.56 15.42 9.07
C GLU A 114 -11.84 15.01 10.36
N ASN A 115 -10.81 14.17 10.26
CA ASN A 115 -9.97 13.73 11.38
C ASN A 115 -8.71 14.61 11.56
N GLY A 116 -8.67 15.80 10.94
CA GLY A 116 -7.52 16.71 10.98
C GLY A 116 -6.52 16.47 9.85
N TYR A 117 -5.30 16.96 10.00
CA TYR A 117 -4.30 16.83 8.93
C TYR A 117 -3.84 15.38 8.77
N ARG A 118 -3.80 14.90 7.53
CA ARG A 118 -3.35 13.56 7.15
C ARG A 118 -2.39 13.60 5.97
N ILE A 119 -1.38 12.74 6.01
CA ILE A 119 -0.51 12.54 4.87
C ILE A 119 -1.24 11.66 3.86
N PHE A 120 -1.21 12.07 2.60
CA PHE A 120 -1.58 11.25 1.47
C PHE A 120 -0.30 10.91 0.71
N SER A 121 -0.13 9.62 0.43
CA SER A 121 1.11 9.07 -0.09
C SER A 121 0.83 8.40 -1.43
N GLN A 122 1.48 8.88 -2.48
CA GLN A 122 1.24 8.41 -3.84
C GLN A 122 2.55 7.99 -4.51
N PRO A 123 2.55 6.94 -5.35
CA PRO A 123 3.71 6.60 -6.17
C PRO A 123 4.13 7.79 -7.03
N VAL A 124 5.43 8.00 -7.21
CA VAL A 124 5.92 9.10 -8.06
C VAL A 124 5.52 8.89 -9.53
N HIS A 125 5.22 9.99 -10.23
CA HIS A 125 4.70 9.91 -11.60
C HIS A 125 5.76 9.41 -12.60
N GLU A 126 7.05 9.44 -12.26
CA GLU A 126 8.14 8.88 -13.04
C GLU A 126 7.97 7.37 -13.30
N LEU A 127 7.28 6.65 -12.41
CA LEU A 127 6.96 5.23 -12.58
C LEU A 127 6.05 4.99 -13.79
N GLN A 128 5.30 6.00 -14.24
CA GLN A 128 4.49 5.91 -15.45
C GLN A 128 5.35 5.67 -16.70
N GLY A 129 6.62 6.08 -16.68
CA GLY A 129 7.58 5.79 -17.75
C GLY A 129 7.98 4.31 -17.86
N LEU A 130 7.57 3.47 -16.90
CA LEU A 130 7.74 2.01 -16.97
C LEU A 130 6.52 1.30 -17.57
N ARG A 131 5.39 2.00 -17.73
CA ARG A 131 4.16 1.40 -18.24
C ARG A 131 4.36 0.98 -19.69
N VAL A 132 3.99 -0.27 -19.98
CA VAL A 132 3.96 -0.81 -21.34
C VAL A 132 2.62 -0.47 -22.00
N ALA A 133 1.72 -1.45 -22.16
CA ALA A 133 0.43 -1.25 -22.79
C ALA A 133 -0.67 -1.19 -21.73
N GLU A 134 -1.49 -0.14 -21.76
CA GLU A 134 -2.69 -0.05 -20.94
C GLU A 134 -3.67 -1.17 -21.28
N ARG A 135 -4.19 -1.82 -20.25
CA ARG A 135 -5.26 -2.83 -20.33
C ARG A 135 -6.45 -2.32 -19.53
N GLU A 136 -7.55 -2.03 -20.22
CA GLU A 136 -8.79 -1.60 -19.57
C GLU A 136 -9.56 -2.79 -19.00
N LEU A 137 -10.13 -2.57 -17.81
CA LEU A 137 -11.08 -3.45 -17.15
C LEU A 137 -12.43 -2.73 -17.11
N ASN A 138 -13.41 -3.28 -17.83
CA ASN A 138 -14.74 -2.68 -17.92
C ASN A 138 -15.52 -2.84 -16.61
N ALA A 139 -16.42 -1.87 -16.37
CA ALA A 139 -17.37 -1.92 -15.28
C ALA A 139 -18.24 -3.19 -15.35
N GLN A 140 -18.35 -3.92 -14.25
CA GLN A 140 -19.17 -5.13 -14.14
C GLN A 140 -19.35 -5.56 -12.68
N ASP A 141 -20.36 -6.38 -12.42
CA ASP A 141 -20.52 -7.06 -11.14
C ASP A 141 -19.55 -8.24 -11.03
N VAL A 142 -18.86 -8.35 -9.90
CA VAL A 142 -18.00 -9.49 -9.53
C VAL A 142 -18.69 -10.24 -8.40
N LEU A 143 -19.11 -11.48 -8.66
CA LEU A 143 -19.88 -12.31 -7.72
C LEU A 143 -19.07 -13.40 -7.01
N ASP A 144 -17.87 -13.70 -7.51
CA ASP A 144 -16.96 -14.70 -6.94
C ASP A 144 -15.53 -14.36 -7.39
N THR A 145 -15.22 -14.59 -8.67
CA THR A 145 -13.95 -14.19 -9.25
C THR A 145 -14.12 -13.65 -10.67
N LEU A 146 -13.28 -12.67 -11.00
CA LEU A 146 -13.03 -12.18 -12.34
C LEU A 146 -11.54 -12.40 -12.63
N SER A 147 -11.24 -13.41 -13.45
CA SER A 147 -9.88 -13.63 -13.92
C SER A 147 -9.46 -12.54 -14.88
N ILE A 148 -8.38 -11.83 -14.54
CA ILE A 148 -7.80 -10.79 -15.40
C ILE A 148 -6.47 -11.21 -16.00
N THR A 149 -5.92 -12.39 -15.63
CA THR A 149 -4.63 -12.92 -16.14
C THR A 149 -4.47 -12.75 -17.64
N ALA A 150 -5.44 -13.24 -18.44
CA ALA A 150 -5.34 -13.20 -19.89
C ALA A 150 -5.41 -11.76 -20.46
N ALA A 151 -6.13 -10.86 -19.78
CA ALA A 151 -6.22 -9.46 -20.16
C ALA A 151 -4.90 -8.72 -19.92
N LEU A 152 -4.10 -9.17 -18.95
CA LEU A 152 -2.83 -8.58 -18.56
C LEU A 152 -1.66 -9.03 -19.46
N GLY A 153 -1.76 -10.22 -20.06
CA GLY A 153 -0.74 -10.77 -20.96
C GLY A 153 0.17 -11.76 -20.25
N SER A 154 1.48 -11.67 -20.50
CA SER A 154 2.45 -12.76 -20.21
C SER A 154 3.06 -12.77 -18.81
N SER A 155 2.73 -11.82 -17.93
CA SER A 155 3.29 -11.78 -16.57
C SER A 155 2.24 -11.28 -15.57
N ALA A 156 2.04 -12.05 -14.50
CA ALA A 156 1.25 -11.65 -13.32
C ALA A 156 2.09 -10.91 -12.27
N VAL A 157 3.40 -10.77 -12.52
CA VAL A 157 4.36 -9.96 -11.75
C VAL A 157 4.80 -8.74 -12.56
N LEU A 158 5.35 -7.71 -11.90
CA LEU A 158 5.73 -6.42 -12.52
C LEU A 158 4.53 -5.69 -13.13
N MET A 159 3.58 -5.32 -12.28
CA MET A 159 2.37 -4.64 -12.74
C MET A 159 1.94 -3.50 -11.84
N GLU A 160 1.34 -2.50 -12.46
CA GLU A 160 0.53 -1.49 -11.81
C GLU A 160 -0.94 -1.73 -12.12
N LEU A 161 -1.82 -1.73 -11.11
CA LEU A 161 -3.27 -1.81 -11.27
C LEU A 161 -3.95 -0.64 -10.58
N ILE A 162 -4.95 -0.05 -11.22
CA ILE A 162 -5.82 0.98 -10.68
C ILE A 162 -7.24 0.44 -10.81
N LEU A 163 -7.86 0.07 -9.70
CA LEU A 163 -9.18 -0.54 -9.66
C LEU A 163 -10.11 0.32 -8.81
N GLU A 164 -11.34 0.52 -9.28
CA GLU A 164 -12.35 1.28 -8.54
C GLU A 164 -13.60 0.43 -8.34
N PHE A 165 -14.07 0.35 -7.11
CA PHE A 165 -15.21 -0.44 -6.69
C PHE A 165 -16.26 0.43 -6.02
N GLU A 166 -17.52 -0.01 -6.05
CA GLU A 166 -18.63 0.66 -5.39
C GLU A 166 -19.16 -0.21 -4.24
N LEU A 167 -19.14 0.36 -3.03
CA LEU A 167 -19.83 -0.20 -1.88
C LEU A 167 -21.34 0.05 -2.00
N THR A 168 -22.11 -0.93 -1.56
CA THR A 168 -23.57 -0.95 -1.58
C THR A 168 -24.14 -0.79 -0.17
N GLU A 169 -25.27 -0.07 -0.05
CA GLU A 169 -25.95 0.11 1.25
C GLU A 169 -26.48 -1.21 1.83
N GLU A 170 -26.78 -2.18 0.98
CA GLU A 170 -27.27 -3.52 1.34
C GLU A 170 -26.17 -4.44 1.89
N GLY A 171 -24.92 -3.97 1.90
CA GLY A 171 -23.73 -4.72 2.27
C GLY A 171 -22.96 -5.21 1.05
N SER A 172 -21.64 -5.07 1.08
CA SER A 172 -20.73 -5.50 0.00
C SER A 172 -19.92 -6.73 0.42
N ALA A 173 -19.48 -7.49 -0.58
CA ALA A 173 -18.49 -8.55 -0.40
C ALA A 173 -17.17 -8.02 0.20
N ASP A 174 -16.34 -8.92 0.73
CA ASP A 174 -14.91 -8.65 0.84
C ASP A 174 -14.30 -8.81 -0.56
N PHE A 175 -13.50 -7.85 -1.01
CA PHE A 175 -13.01 -7.85 -2.39
C PHE A 175 -11.59 -7.32 -2.51
N GLY A 176 -10.95 -7.60 -3.64
CA GLY A 176 -9.60 -7.14 -3.89
C GLY A 176 -8.93 -7.91 -5.02
N LEU A 177 -7.61 -7.96 -4.95
CA LEU A 177 -6.75 -8.69 -5.89
C LEU A 177 -6.20 -9.96 -5.24
N GLU A 178 -6.26 -11.07 -5.96
CA GLU A 178 -5.57 -12.32 -5.66
C GLU A 178 -4.48 -12.58 -6.70
N LEU A 179 -3.29 -12.92 -6.21
CA LEU A 179 -2.21 -13.53 -6.98
C LEU A 179 -2.10 -15.00 -6.58
N SER A 180 -1.93 -15.89 -7.56
CA SER A 180 -1.70 -17.31 -7.30
C SER A 180 -0.79 -17.97 -8.32
N ASN A 181 -0.24 -19.13 -7.99
CA ASN A 181 0.54 -19.97 -8.92
C ASN A 181 0.04 -21.41 -8.96
N ALA A 182 0.61 -22.22 -9.86
CA ALA A 182 0.28 -23.63 -10.03
C ALA A 182 0.54 -24.51 -8.80
N LEU A 183 1.37 -24.05 -7.85
CA LEU A 183 1.65 -24.74 -6.59
C LEU A 183 0.56 -24.51 -5.52
N GLY A 184 -0.45 -23.68 -5.82
CA GLY A 184 -1.51 -23.33 -4.89
C GLY A 184 -1.11 -22.27 -3.86
N GLU A 185 0.05 -21.64 -4.03
CA GLU A 185 0.44 -20.49 -3.22
C GLU A 185 -0.39 -19.28 -3.64
N ARG A 186 -0.73 -18.42 -2.68
CA ARG A 186 -1.59 -17.27 -2.92
C ARG A 186 -1.24 -16.07 -2.05
N TYR A 187 -1.43 -14.89 -2.62
CA TYR A 187 -1.38 -13.60 -1.94
C TYR A 187 -2.67 -12.84 -2.23
N ARG A 188 -3.28 -12.22 -1.21
CA ARG A 188 -4.47 -11.37 -1.38
C ARG A 188 -4.26 -10.00 -0.77
N ILE A 189 -4.75 -8.97 -1.45
CA ILE A 189 -4.75 -7.59 -0.95
C ILE A 189 -6.03 -6.89 -1.39
N GLY A 190 -6.71 -6.21 -0.47
CA GLY A 190 -8.06 -5.74 -0.74
C GLY A 190 -8.72 -5.01 0.41
N TYR A 191 -10.05 -5.03 0.40
CA TYR A 191 -10.94 -4.39 1.36
C TYR A 191 -11.89 -5.42 1.97
N GLN A 192 -12.02 -5.38 3.29
CA GLN A 192 -12.98 -6.15 4.06
C GLN A 192 -14.18 -5.26 4.39
N ALA A 193 -15.31 -5.54 3.76
CA ALA A 193 -16.52 -4.75 3.94
C ALA A 193 -17.12 -4.93 5.34
N ALA A 194 -16.99 -6.13 5.92
CA ALA A 194 -17.51 -6.42 7.26
C ALA A 194 -16.86 -5.58 8.37
N THR A 195 -15.57 -5.23 8.20
CA THR A 195 -14.79 -4.47 9.20
C THR A 195 -14.48 -3.04 8.77
N GLY A 196 -14.69 -2.71 7.49
CA GLY A 196 -14.34 -1.39 6.95
C GLY A 196 -12.83 -1.16 6.84
N GLN A 197 -12.04 -2.22 6.62
CA GLN A 197 -10.58 -2.17 6.64
C GLN A 197 -9.98 -2.63 5.33
N TYR A 198 -8.84 -2.05 4.95
CA TYR A 198 -7.97 -2.68 3.98
C TYR A 198 -7.19 -3.82 4.62
N TYR A 199 -6.72 -4.75 3.80
CA TYR A 199 -5.92 -5.86 4.29
C TYR A 199 -4.90 -6.34 3.27
N SER A 200 -3.89 -7.04 3.78
CA SER A 200 -2.88 -7.78 3.02
C SER A 200 -2.68 -9.14 3.68
N ASP A 201 -2.87 -10.21 2.91
CA ASP A 201 -2.78 -11.60 3.35
C ASP A 201 -1.70 -12.34 2.56
N ARG A 202 -0.56 -12.54 3.23
CA ARG A 202 0.57 -13.35 2.76
C ARG A 202 0.72 -14.69 3.48
N THR A 203 -0.29 -15.14 4.21
CA THR A 203 -0.24 -16.36 5.03
C THR A 203 0.02 -17.63 4.22
N GLN A 204 -0.27 -17.60 2.91
CA GLN A 204 -0.08 -18.71 1.97
C GLN A 204 0.74 -18.30 0.75
N ALA A 205 1.52 -17.21 0.83
CA ALA A 205 2.27 -16.65 -0.30
C ALA A 205 3.66 -17.31 -0.48
N GLY A 206 3.70 -18.63 -0.29
CA GLY A 206 4.89 -19.48 -0.42
C GLY A 206 5.72 -19.65 0.84
N ALA A 207 7.02 -19.34 0.77
CA ALA A 207 7.94 -19.51 1.87
C ALA A 207 7.59 -18.55 3.02
N VAL A 208 6.97 -19.09 4.07
CA VAL A 208 6.59 -18.33 5.28
C VAL A 208 7.22 -18.87 6.56
N SER A 209 7.80 -20.07 6.51
CA SER A 209 8.30 -20.81 7.67
C SER A 209 9.65 -20.32 8.21
N PHE A 210 10.32 -19.39 7.52
CA PHE A 210 11.60 -18.83 7.96
C PHE A 210 11.47 -17.93 9.20
N SER A 211 10.26 -17.47 9.54
CA SER A 211 9.96 -16.76 10.78
C SER A 211 8.48 -16.85 11.15
N GLU A 212 8.18 -17.24 12.38
CA GLU A 212 6.81 -17.26 12.92
C GLU A 212 6.14 -15.87 12.92
N LYS A 213 6.94 -14.81 12.87
CA LYS A 213 6.47 -13.41 12.84
C LYS A 213 6.22 -12.88 11.44
N PHE A 214 6.54 -13.65 10.39
CA PHE A 214 6.42 -13.18 9.01
C PHE A 214 4.97 -13.18 8.53
N ALA A 215 4.28 -14.32 8.62
CA ALA A 215 2.94 -14.49 8.08
C ALA A 215 1.98 -15.17 9.08
N GLY A 216 2.09 -14.82 10.36
CA GLY A 216 1.27 -15.40 11.44
C GLY A 216 -0.19 -14.93 11.47
N ARG A 217 -0.54 -13.88 10.71
CA ARG A 217 -1.90 -13.33 10.59
C ARG A 217 -2.03 -12.44 9.36
N VAL A 218 -3.28 -12.13 8.98
CA VAL A 218 -3.60 -11.08 8.01
C VAL A 218 -3.24 -9.71 8.58
N HIS A 219 -2.64 -8.86 7.76
CA HIS A 219 -2.36 -7.47 8.11
C HIS A 219 -3.55 -6.60 7.74
N THR A 220 -3.93 -5.65 8.60
CA THR A 220 -5.05 -4.76 8.33
C THR A 220 -4.69 -3.29 8.47
N ALA A 221 -5.45 -2.43 7.79
CA ALA A 221 -5.30 -0.98 7.84
C ALA A 221 -6.67 -0.30 7.83
N PRO A 222 -6.86 0.81 8.57
CA PRO A 222 -8.11 1.55 8.55
C PRO A 222 -8.33 2.20 7.18
N ARG A 223 -9.59 2.29 6.75
CA ARG A 223 -9.96 3.15 5.62
C ARG A 223 -10.22 4.57 6.13
N ILE A 224 -9.37 5.52 5.71
CA ILE A 224 -9.46 6.91 6.15
C ILE A 224 -10.45 7.71 5.29
N ALA A 225 -10.60 7.38 4.01
CA ALA A 225 -11.51 8.11 3.13
C ALA A 225 -12.98 7.75 3.39
N VAL A 226 -13.87 8.67 3.01
CA VAL A 226 -15.32 8.58 3.18
C VAL A 226 -16.02 8.33 1.84
N GLY A 227 -17.23 7.79 1.91
CA GLY A 227 -18.06 7.52 0.73
C GLY A 227 -18.01 6.06 0.26
N SER A 228 -18.79 5.76 -0.78
CA SER A 228 -18.99 4.40 -1.29
C SER A 228 -17.92 3.92 -2.27
N ALA A 229 -17.20 4.82 -2.94
CA ALA A 229 -16.17 4.43 -3.89
C ALA A 229 -14.88 4.00 -3.16
N VAL A 230 -14.40 2.80 -3.46
CA VAL A 230 -13.12 2.25 -2.94
C VAL A 230 -12.15 2.13 -4.09
N LYS A 231 -11.01 2.80 -3.99
CA LYS A 231 -9.96 2.78 -5.01
C LYS A 231 -8.74 2.02 -4.53
N LEU A 232 -8.31 1.05 -5.32
CA LEU A 232 -7.09 0.29 -5.09
C LEU A 232 -6.07 0.65 -6.18
N HIS A 233 -5.00 1.34 -5.80
CA HIS A 233 -3.84 1.56 -6.68
C HIS A 233 -2.70 0.67 -6.21
N LEU A 234 -2.45 -0.41 -6.94
CA LEU A 234 -1.56 -1.51 -6.58
C LEU A 234 -0.32 -1.51 -7.47
N PHE A 235 0.84 -1.74 -6.86
CA PHE A 235 2.05 -2.14 -7.56
C PHE A 235 2.47 -3.51 -7.09
N LEU A 236 2.77 -4.38 -8.04
CA LEU A 236 3.19 -5.75 -7.82
C LEU A 236 4.59 -5.96 -8.41
N ASP A 237 5.50 -6.46 -7.60
CA ASP A 237 6.82 -6.93 -8.02
C ASP A 237 6.95 -8.43 -7.71
N VAL A 238 8.07 -9.03 -8.09
CA VAL A 238 8.38 -10.46 -7.92
C VAL A 238 8.19 -10.93 -6.47
N ALA A 239 8.43 -10.06 -5.49
CA ALA A 239 8.41 -10.41 -4.07
C ALA A 239 7.75 -9.33 -3.18
N SER A 240 6.94 -8.44 -3.74
CA SER A 240 6.25 -7.40 -2.96
C SER A 240 4.97 -6.91 -3.60
N ALA A 241 4.10 -6.35 -2.75
CA ALA A 241 2.97 -5.54 -3.17
C ALA A 241 2.90 -4.25 -2.34
N GLU A 242 2.60 -3.15 -3.02
CA GLU A 242 2.31 -1.84 -2.42
C GLU A 242 0.91 -1.41 -2.84
N LEU A 243 0.00 -1.26 -1.88
CA LEU A 243 -1.34 -0.69 -2.08
C LEU A 243 -1.37 0.76 -1.59
N PHE A 244 -1.72 1.66 -2.50
CA PHE A 244 -2.07 3.05 -2.22
C PHE A 244 -3.59 3.21 -2.35
N ALA A 245 -4.30 2.97 -1.26
CA ALA A 245 -5.74 2.97 -1.25
C ALA A 245 -6.32 4.39 -1.14
N ASP A 246 -7.45 4.62 -1.83
CA ASP A 246 -8.20 5.88 -1.82
C ASP A 246 -7.30 7.11 -2.00
N ASP A 247 -6.61 7.14 -3.15
CA ASP A 247 -5.67 8.20 -3.53
C ASP A 247 -4.51 8.39 -2.54
N GLY A 248 -4.13 7.32 -1.84
CA GLY A 248 -2.99 7.31 -0.94
C GLY A 248 -3.32 7.71 0.49
N ALA A 249 -4.60 7.78 0.84
CA ALA A 249 -5.05 8.01 2.21
C ALA A 249 -4.56 6.91 3.15
N THR A 250 -4.58 5.66 2.69
CA THR A 250 -4.07 4.50 3.41
C THR A 250 -3.08 3.74 2.54
N VAL A 251 -1.93 3.34 3.11
CA VAL A 251 -0.92 2.56 2.41
C VAL A 251 -0.61 1.26 3.14
N LEU A 252 -0.45 0.17 2.39
CA LEU A 252 0.00 -1.13 2.84
C LEU A 252 1.16 -1.61 1.96
N THR A 253 2.34 -1.81 2.56
CA THR A 253 3.49 -2.44 1.91
C THR A 253 3.85 -3.76 2.57
N ASP A 254 3.86 -4.84 1.81
CA ASP A 254 4.31 -6.15 2.29
C ASP A 254 5.16 -6.88 1.25
N ILE A 255 6.15 -7.61 1.74
CA ILE A 255 6.91 -8.58 0.94
C ILE A 255 6.31 -9.99 1.04
N PHE A 256 6.58 -10.82 0.05
CA PHE A 256 6.24 -12.25 0.01
C PHE A 256 7.30 -13.05 -0.75
N PHE A 257 7.30 -14.38 -0.62
CA PHE A 257 8.34 -15.24 -1.18
C PHE A 257 7.74 -16.51 -1.78
N PRO A 258 7.03 -16.41 -2.92
CA PRO A 258 6.45 -17.58 -3.57
C PRO A 258 7.57 -18.50 -4.09
N SER A 259 7.33 -19.80 -4.07
CA SER A 259 8.29 -20.80 -4.56
C SER A 259 8.44 -20.74 -6.08
N GLU A 260 7.38 -20.31 -6.77
CA GLU A 260 7.37 -19.97 -8.19
C GLU A 260 6.65 -18.64 -8.37
N ASN A 261 7.02 -17.84 -9.38
CA ASN A 261 6.31 -16.58 -9.65
C ASN A 261 4.80 -16.83 -9.74
N PHE A 262 4.01 -15.93 -9.14
CA PHE A 262 2.59 -15.91 -9.41
C PHE A 262 2.35 -15.76 -10.91
N ASP A 263 1.40 -16.53 -11.44
CA ASP A 263 1.07 -16.62 -12.86
C ASP A 263 -0.42 -16.33 -13.14
N GLN A 264 -1.22 -16.19 -12.08
CA GLN A 264 -2.63 -15.82 -12.15
C GLN A 264 -2.91 -14.56 -11.34
N VAL A 265 -3.74 -13.69 -11.91
CA VAL A 265 -4.28 -12.50 -11.25
C VAL A 265 -5.80 -12.51 -11.38
N LYS A 266 -6.49 -12.36 -10.26
CA LYS A 266 -7.96 -12.32 -10.20
C LYS A 266 -8.40 -11.16 -9.34
N VAL A 267 -9.50 -10.53 -9.74
CA VAL A 267 -10.33 -9.77 -8.81
C VAL A 267 -11.27 -10.76 -8.15
N TYR A 268 -11.36 -10.78 -6.82
CA TYR A 268 -12.29 -11.65 -6.10
C TYR A 268 -13.34 -10.83 -5.35
N ALA A 269 -14.46 -11.49 -5.05
CA ALA A 269 -15.53 -11.02 -4.19
C ALA A 269 -16.01 -12.20 -3.34
N ASP A 270 -15.68 -12.20 -2.05
CA ASP A 270 -16.09 -13.23 -1.10
C ASP A 270 -17.34 -12.77 -0.32
N HIS A 271 -18.22 -13.72 0.01
CA HIS A 271 -19.41 -13.48 0.82
C HIS A 271 -20.46 -12.53 0.19
N GLY A 272 -20.46 -12.38 -1.13
CA GLY A 272 -21.44 -11.59 -1.86
C GLY A 272 -20.90 -11.15 -3.21
N GLY A 273 -21.47 -10.08 -3.75
CA GLY A 273 -20.93 -9.40 -4.93
C GLY A 273 -20.36 -8.02 -4.60
N VAL A 274 -19.49 -7.52 -5.47
CA VAL A 274 -19.09 -6.11 -5.53
C VAL A 274 -19.18 -5.61 -6.97
N LYS A 275 -19.53 -4.35 -7.14
CA LYS A 275 -19.49 -3.71 -8.45
C LYS A 275 -18.12 -3.11 -8.69
N LEU A 276 -17.41 -3.62 -9.70
CA LEU A 276 -16.23 -2.96 -10.26
C LEU A 276 -16.75 -1.81 -11.14
N LEU A 277 -16.41 -0.57 -10.78
CA LEU A 277 -16.74 0.63 -11.58
C LEU A 277 -15.83 0.75 -12.81
N GLY A 278 -14.66 0.12 -12.76
CA GLY A 278 -13.72 0.02 -13.86
C GLY A 278 -12.30 -0.14 -13.32
N GLY A 279 -11.36 -0.31 -14.23
CA GLY A 279 -9.97 -0.34 -13.86
C GLY A 279 -9.02 -0.27 -15.04
N LYS A 280 -7.76 -0.11 -14.69
CA LYS A 280 -6.63 -0.09 -15.63
C LYS A 280 -5.54 -0.96 -15.06
N ALA A 281 -4.85 -1.67 -15.94
CA ALA A 281 -3.64 -2.38 -15.59
C ALA A 281 -2.54 -2.09 -16.60
N PHE A 282 -1.32 -1.99 -16.08
CA PHE A 282 -0.13 -1.69 -16.85
C PHE A 282 0.95 -2.70 -16.47
N PRO A 283 1.33 -3.60 -17.38
CA PRO A 283 2.61 -4.30 -17.27
C PRO A 283 3.74 -3.26 -17.20
N LEU A 284 4.75 -3.52 -16.38
CA LEU A 284 5.87 -2.63 -16.15
C LEU A 284 7.16 -3.19 -16.74
N GLU A 285 7.97 -2.34 -17.36
CA GLU A 285 9.32 -2.70 -17.81
C GLU A 285 10.30 -2.85 -16.63
N PRO A 286 11.25 -3.80 -16.71
CA PRO A 286 12.29 -3.93 -15.70
C PRO A 286 13.25 -2.74 -15.77
N ILE A 287 13.70 -2.27 -14.60
CA ILE A 287 14.66 -1.15 -14.50
C ILE A 287 16.13 -1.59 -14.64
N TRP A 288 16.40 -2.89 -14.65
CA TRP A 288 17.75 -3.46 -14.65
C TRP A 288 18.31 -3.75 -16.06
N GLU A 289 17.45 -3.84 -17.07
CA GLU A 289 17.81 -4.29 -18.43
C GLU A 289 17.75 -3.15 -19.47
N ARG A 290 18.09 -1.92 -19.06
CA ARG A 290 18.09 -0.74 -19.95
C ARG A 290 19.36 -0.58 -20.77
#